data_AF-A0A956VW61-F1
#
_entry.id   AF-A0A956VW61-F1
#
_cell.length_a   1.000
_cell.length_b   1.000
_cell.length_c   1.000
_cell.angle_alpha   90.00
_cell.angle_beta   90.00
_cell.angle_gamma   90.00
#
_symmetry.space_group_name_H-M   'P 1'
#
loop_
_entity.id
_entity.type
_entity.pdbx_description
1 polymer ?
#
loop_
_entity_poly.entity_id
_entity_poly.type
_entity_poly.pdbx_seq_one_letter_code
_entity_poly.pdbx_strand_id
1 'polypeptide(L)'
;VRNKVEALFLTKTNAEWEQILTDGGVPVAPILFTQELIDHPVVQANGYVVELEHELVGPLRMQAPPWKMSVSNPTPQGPPPVLGKHNEDILTSLGYTAEQIAEMRSAGAIL
;
A
#
# COMPACT_ATOMS: atom_id res chain seq x y z
N VAL A 1 -7.42 40.06 -3.20
CA VAL A 1 -6.17 39.33 -3.55
C VAL A 1 -6.48 37.97 -4.15
N ARG A 2 -7.25 37.10 -3.48
CA ARG A 2 -7.71 35.77 -3.97
C ARG A 2 -8.13 35.71 -5.44
N ASN A 3 -9.13 36.48 -5.86
CA ASN A 3 -9.66 36.41 -7.23
C ASN A 3 -8.62 36.77 -8.31
N LYS A 4 -7.64 37.62 -7.99
CA LYS A 4 -6.55 37.97 -8.91
C LYS A 4 -5.55 36.80 -9.07
N VAL A 5 -5.30 36.10 -7.97
CA VAL A 5 -4.41 34.92 -7.94
C VAL A 5 -5.06 33.76 -8.68
N GLU A 6 -6.34 33.47 -8.42
CA GLU A 6 -7.09 32.43 -9.14
C GLU A 6 -7.09 32.69 -10.66
N ALA A 7 -7.40 33.92 -11.08
CA ALA A 7 -7.36 34.28 -12.51
C ALA A 7 -5.96 34.11 -13.12
N LEU A 8 -4.89 34.41 -12.37
CA LEU A 8 -3.51 34.20 -12.82
C LEU A 8 -3.19 32.71 -12.97
N PHE A 9 -3.54 31.88 -11.99
CA PHE A 9 -3.25 30.44 -12.03
C PHE A 9 -3.92 29.74 -13.22
N LEU A 10 -5.04 30.27 -13.73
CA LEU A 10 -5.69 29.76 -14.95
C LEU A 10 -4.92 30.03 -16.26
N THR A 11 -3.86 30.86 -16.25
CA THR A 11 -3.14 31.26 -17.47
C THR A 11 -2.03 30.31 -17.90
N LYS A 12 -1.68 29.32 -17.07
CA LYS A 12 -0.65 28.31 -17.36
C LYS A 12 -1.07 26.95 -16.82
N THR A 13 -0.43 25.91 -17.32
CA THR A 13 -0.59 24.54 -16.81
C THR A 13 0.03 24.37 -15.42
N ASN A 14 -0.36 23.31 -14.72
CA ASN A 14 0.23 22.96 -13.41
C ASN A 14 1.75 22.81 -13.50
N ALA A 15 2.26 22.14 -14.55
CA ALA A 15 3.69 21.91 -14.73
C ALA A 15 4.48 23.22 -14.91
N GLU A 16 3.93 24.17 -15.68
CA GLU A 16 4.54 25.49 -15.84
C GLU A 16 4.57 26.28 -14.52
N TRP A 17 3.47 26.24 -13.76
CA TRP A 17 3.44 26.91 -12.45
C TRP A 17 4.34 26.26 -11.43
N GLU A 18 4.41 24.93 -11.40
CA GLU A 18 5.31 24.18 -10.52
C GLU A 18 6.77 24.61 -10.74
N GLN A 19 7.21 24.68 -12.00
CA GLN A 19 8.55 25.14 -12.35
C GLN A 19 8.79 26.59 -11.90
N ILE A 20 7.90 27.53 -12.28
CA ILE A 20 8.04 28.96 -11.97
C ILE A 20 8.11 29.20 -10.46
N LEU A 21 7.24 28.55 -9.70
CA LEU A 21 7.15 28.75 -8.25
C LEU A 21 8.33 28.08 -7.53
N THR A 22 8.74 26.89 -7.96
CA THR A 22 9.92 26.19 -7.41
C THR A 22 11.19 27.00 -7.65
N ASP A 23 11.40 27.53 -8.86
CA ASP A 23 12.54 28.41 -9.19
C ASP A 23 12.51 29.72 -8.36
N GLY A 24 11.31 30.18 -8.01
CA GLY A 24 11.08 31.31 -7.11
C GLY A 24 11.25 31.00 -5.62
N GLY A 25 11.59 29.76 -5.25
CA GLY A 25 11.73 29.32 -3.86
C GLY A 25 10.40 29.15 -3.11
N VAL A 26 9.28 29.09 -3.83
CA VAL A 26 7.95 28.87 -3.26
C VAL A 26 7.65 27.37 -3.21
N PRO A 27 7.39 26.78 -2.04
CA PRO A 27 6.97 25.39 -1.94
C PRO A 27 5.64 25.18 -2.65
N VAL A 28 5.63 24.31 -3.66
CA VAL A 28 4.46 23.95 -4.44
C VAL A 28 4.52 22.46 -4.78
N ALA A 29 3.37 21.83 -4.92
CA ALA A 29 3.24 20.48 -5.44
C ALA A 29 1.88 20.35 -6.16
N PRO A 30 1.77 19.52 -7.19
CA PRO A 30 0.50 19.23 -7.83
C PRO A 30 -0.41 18.43 -6.89
N ILE A 31 -1.72 18.56 -7.10
CA ILE A 31 -2.70 17.62 -6.52
C ILE A 31 -2.75 16.40 -7.44
N LEU A 32 -2.34 15.24 -6.90
CA LEU A 32 -2.32 13.97 -7.62
C LEU A 32 -3.59 13.16 -7.38
N PHE A 33 -4.09 12.51 -8.43
CA PHE A 33 -5.04 11.41 -8.28
C PHE A 33 -4.36 10.18 -7.69
N THR A 34 -5.16 9.26 -7.12
CA THR A 34 -4.64 8.06 -6.46
C THR A 34 -3.77 7.21 -7.40
N GLN A 35 -4.15 7.09 -8.67
CA GLN A 35 -3.40 6.35 -9.67
C GLN A 35 -2.03 7.00 -9.93
N GLU A 36 -1.99 8.32 -10.06
CA GLU A 36 -0.74 9.08 -10.27
C GLU A 36 0.16 9.04 -9.04
N LEU A 37 -0.44 9.07 -7.83
CA LEU A 37 0.29 8.99 -6.58
C LEU A 37 1.02 7.65 -6.44
N ILE A 38 0.34 6.54 -6.75
CA ILE A 38 0.93 5.20 -6.65
C ILE A 38 2.16 5.07 -7.54
N ASP A 39 2.13 5.65 -8.73
CA ASP A 39 3.21 5.58 -9.71
C ASP A 39 4.22 6.75 -9.58
N HIS A 40 4.03 7.64 -8.59
CA HIS A 40 4.84 8.84 -8.43
C HIS A 40 6.31 8.51 -8.07
N PRO A 41 7.32 9.18 -8.66
CA PRO A 41 8.74 8.86 -8.42
C PRO A 41 9.15 8.85 -6.96
N VAL A 42 8.63 9.78 -6.15
CA VAL A 42 8.93 9.82 -4.70
C VAL A 42 8.33 8.62 -3.97
N VAL A 43 7.14 8.16 -4.37
CA VAL A 43 6.46 7.00 -3.77
C VAL A 43 7.24 5.72 -4.09
N GLN A 44 7.65 5.56 -5.34
CA GLN A 44 8.46 4.44 -5.82
C GLN A 44 9.86 4.42 -5.19
N ALA A 45 10.57 5.56 -5.19
CA ALA A 45 11.91 5.68 -4.60
C ALA A 45 11.92 5.41 -3.10
N ASN A 46 10.82 5.69 -2.40
CA ASN A 46 10.71 5.40 -0.97
C ASN A 46 10.18 4.00 -0.66
N GLY A 47 9.69 3.25 -1.66
CA GLY A 47 9.12 1.93 -1.47
C GLY A 47 7.80 1.96 -0.68
N TYR A 48 7.00 3.04 -0.83
CA TYR A 48 5.72 3.18 -0.13
C TYR A 48 4.60 2.32 -0.73
N VAL A 49 4.82 1.74 -1.91
CA VAL A 49 3.96 0.75 -2.53
C VAL A 49 4.81 -0.48 -2.81
N VAL A 50 4.29 -1.65 -2.45
CA VAL A 50 4.88 -2.96 -2.76
C VAL A 50 3.97 -3.75 -3.69
N GLU A 51 4.59 -4.58 -4.51
CA GLU A 51 3.89 -5.56 -5.35
C GLU A 51 4.05 -6.95 -4.72
N LEU A 52 2.94 -7.66 -4.56
CA LEU A 52 2.86 -8.97 -3.93
C LEU A 52 2.04 -9.90 -4.81
N GLU A 53 2.39 -11.18 -4.85
CA GLU A 53 1.62 -12.20 -5.57
C GLU A 53 0.63 -12.85 -4.60
N HIS A 54 -0.67 -12.58 -4.74
CA HIS A 54 -1.71 -13.17 -3.90
C HIS A 54 -2.33 -14.41 -4.57
N GLU A 55 -2.41 -15.50 -3.82
CA GLU A 55 -2.82 -16.83 -4.28
C GLU A 55 -4.13 -16.87 -5.11
N LEU A 56 -5.14 -16.07 -4.73
CA LEU A 56 -6.43 -16.02 -5.43
C LEU A 56 -6.60 -14.92 -6.48
N VAL A 57 -5.88 -13.80 -6.36
CA VAL A 57 -6.15 -12.59 -7.20
C VAL A 57 -4.95 -12.20 -8.07
N GLY A 58 -3.83 -12.90 -7.93
CA GLY A 58 -2.61 -12.64 -8.65
C GLY A 58 -1.88 -11.39 -8.14
N PRO A 59 -1.28 -10.59 -9.03
CA PRO A 59 -0.54 -9.39 -8.66
C PRO A 59 -1.40 -8.38 -7.90
N LEU A 60 -0.93 -8.00 -6.70
CA LEU A 60 -1.56 -7.03 -5.82
C LEU A 60 -0.56 -5.92 -5.48
N ARG A 61 -1.00 -4.66 -5.61
CA ARG A 61 -0.26 -3.50 -5.09
C ARG A 61 -0.83 -3.11 -3.73
N MET A 62 0.03 -2.95 -2.73
CA MET A 62 -0.36 -2.59 -1.37
C MET A 62 0.55 -1.49 -0.80
N GLN A 63 0.01 -0.68 0.09
CA GLN A 63 0.79 0.29 0.85
C GLN A 63 1.80 -0.42 1.77
N ALA A 64 3.06 0.01 1.71
CA ALA A 64 4.09 -0.37 2.67
C ALA A 64 4.09 0.60 3.87
N PRO A 65 4.70 0.22 5.01
CA PRO A 65 4.89 1.14 6.13
C PRO A 65 5.52 2.47 5.65
N PRO A 66 4.91 3.63 5.95
CA PRO A 66 5.38 4.92 5.42
C PRO A 66 6.63 5.46 6.13
N TRP A 67 7.12 4.73 7.15
CA TRP A 67 8.33 5.05 7.90
C TRP A 67 9.40 3.98 7.68
N LYS A 68 10.66 4.43 7.73
CA LYS A 68 11.84 3.55 7.75
C LYS A 68 12.48 3.67 9.12
N MET A 69 12.75 2.54 9.78
CA MET A 69 13.51 2.54 11.03
C MET A 69 14.86 1.88 10.79
N SER A 70 15.91 2.50 11.33
CA SER A 70 17.31 2.10 11.09
C SER A 70 17.65 0.72 11.65
N VAL A 71 16.99 0.30 12.74
CA VAL A 71 17.22 -0.99 13.40
C VAL A 71 16.24 -2.06 12.89
N SER A 72 14.95 -1.76 12.88
CA SER A 72 13.90 -2.63 12.37
C SER A 72 13.25 -1.98 11.16
N ASN A 73 13.40 -2.55 9.97
CA ASN A 73 12.74 -2.05 8.77
C ASN A 73 11.50 -2.92 8.47
N PRO A 74 10.33 -2.62 9.06
CA PRO A 74 9.14 -3.43 8.84
C PRO A 74 8.75 -3.38 7.36
N THR A 75 8.65 -4.54 6.75
CA THR A 75 8.22 -4.72 5.36
C THR A 75 7.14 -5.80 5.32
N PRO A 76 6.14 -5.70 4.42
CA PRO A 76 5.16 -6.76 4.24
C PRO A 76 5.88 -8.09 3.95
N GLN A 77 5.59 -9.13 4.75
CA GLN A 77 6.24 -10.44 4.63
C GLN A 77 5.61 -11.33 3.55
N GLY A 78 4.50 -10.89 2.96
CA GLY A 78 3.75 -11.62 1.95
C GLY A 78 2.38 -11.01 1.73
N PRO A 79 1.60 -11.57 0.79
CA PRO A 79 0.22 -11.18 0.59
C PRO A 79 -0.64 -11.52 1.81
N PRO A 80 -1.83 -10.89 1.96
CA PRO A 80 -2.84 -11.36 2.90
C PRO A 80 -3.09 -12.87 2.74
N PRO A 81 -3.22 -13.65 3.83
CA PRO A 81 -3.52 -15.07 3.72
C PRO A 81 -4.96 -15.27 3.25
N VAL A 82 -5.17 -16.34 2.49
CA VAL A 82 -6.53 -16.80 2.19
C VAL A 82 -7.22 -17.29 3.46
N LEU A 83 -8.55 -17.27 3.43
CA LEU A 83 -9.35 -17.72 4.56
C LEU A 83 -9.01 -19.18 4.90
N GLY A 84 -8.64 -19.43 6.16
CA GLY A 84 -8.26 -20.76 6.65
C GLY A 84 -6.83 -21.21 6.36
N LYS A 85 -5.99 -20.40 5.68
CA LYS A 85 -4.63 -20.78 5.24
C LYS A 85 -3.76 -21.40 6.34
N HIS A 86 -3.87 -20.90 7.57
CA HIS A 86 -3.04 -21.32 8.70
C HIS A 86 -3.81 -22.16 9.74
N ASN A 87 -5.03 -22.64 9.44
CA ASN A 87 -5.84 -23.41 10.39
C ASN A 87 -5.07 -24.63 10.91
N GLU A 88 -4.51 -25.43 10.01
CA GLU A 88 -3.82 -26.67 10.35
C GLU A 88 -2.52 -26.42 11.11
N ASP A 89 -1.70 -25.47 10.66
CA ASP A 89 -0.44 -25.09 11.32
C ASP A 89 -0.69 -24.63 12.77
N ILE A 90 -1.69 -23.77 12.96
CA ILE A 90 -2.02 -23.23 14.28
C ILE A 90 -2.60 -24.32 15.17
N LEU A 91 -3.58 -25.11 14.70
CA LEU A 91 -4.18 -26.18 15.51
C LEU A 91 -3.16 -27.25 15.90
N THR A 92 -2.27 -27.63 14.98
CA THR A 92 -1.17 -28.55 15.27
C THR A 92 -0.23 -27.96 16.33
N SER A 93 0.11 -26.67 16.23
CA SER A 93 0.95 -25.99 17.22
C SER A 93 0.32 -25.93 18.63
N LEU A 94 -1.01 -25.99 18.70
CA LEU A 94 -1.78 -26.03 19.94
C LEU A 94 -1.96 -27.45 20.52
N GLY A 95 -1.49 -28.49 19.81
CA GLY A 95 -1.52 -29.88 20.27
C GLY A 95 -2.75 -30.68 19.84
N TYR A 96 -3.56 -30.19 18.90
CA TYR A 96 -4.63 -31.00 18.30
C TYR A 96 -4.05 -32.09 17.40
N THR A 97 -4.65 -33.28 17.42
CA THR A 97 -4.26 -34.36 16.51
C THR A 97 -4.87 -34.17 15.12
N ALA A 98 -4.30 -34.83 14.12
CA ALA A 98 -4.81 -34.80 12.75
C ALA A 98 -6.28 -35.24 12.67
N GLU A 99 -6.68 -36.22 13.50
CA GLU A 99 -8.05 -36.71 13.58
C GLU A 99 -9.02 -35.65 14.12
N GLN A 100 -8.62 -34.92 15.16
CA GLN A 100 -9.43 -33.83 15.73
C GLN A 100 -9.60 -32.68 14.75
N ILE A 101 -8.52 -32.31 14.04
CA ILE A 101 -8.56 -31.27 13.00
C ILE A 101 -9.49 -31.69 11.85
N ALA A 102 -9.43 -32.95 11.42
CA ALA A 102 -10.32 -33.49 10.40
C ALA A 102 -11.79 -33.49 10.85
N GLU A 103 -12.07 -33.82 12.12
CA GLU A 103 -13.42 -33.76 12.69
C GLU A 103 -13.97 -32.32 12.68
N MET A 104 -13.18 -31.33 13.11
CA MET A 104 -13.57 -29.93 13.07
C MET A 104 -13.86 -29.44 11.65
N ARG A 105 -13.06 -29.88 10.67
CA ARG A 105 -13.26 -29.55 9.25
C ARG A 105 -14.55 -30.18 8.73
N SER A 106 -14.81 -31.45 9.06
CA SER A 106 -16.05 -32.14 8.68
C SER A 106 -17.29 -31.54 9.33
N ALA A 107 -17.17 -30.99 10.54
CA ALA A 107 -18.25 -30.30 11.23
C ALA A 107 -18.47 -28.85 10.73
N GLY A 108 -17.61 -28.35 9.84
CA GLY A 108 -17.66 -26.96 9.35
C GLY A 108 -17.21 -25.92 10.38
N ALA A 109 -16.55 -26.34 11.47
CA ALA A 109 -16.00 -25.43 12.48
C ALA A 109 -14.74 -24.71 11.99
N ILE A 110 -14.03 -25.32 11.03
CA ILE A 110 -12.91 -24.72 10.31
C ILE A 110 -13.05 -24.97 8.80
N LEU A 111 -12.44 -24.08 8.01
CA LEU A 111 -12.42 -24.14 6.54
C LEU A 111 -11.25 -24.97 6.03
#